data_AF-A0A9J6FHS3-F1
#
_entry.id   AF-A0A9J6FHS3-F1
#
_cell.length_a   1.000
_cell.length_b   1.000
_cell.length_c   1.000
_cell.angle_alpha   90.00
_cell.angle_beta   90.00
_cell.angle_gamma   90.00
#
_symmetry.space_group_name_H-M   'P 1'
#
loop_
_entity.id
_entity.type
_entity.pdbx_description
1 polymer ?
#
loop_
_entity_poly.entity_id
_entity_poly.type
_entity_poly.pdbx_seq_one_letter_code
_entity_poly.pdbx_strand_id
1 'polypeptide(L)' 'MVLNRLEAYFESTDFFPSQQIGIRKGVSTQDLFFLLAHDFDPPPPSQIQAIVTLDVRIASITLPVILF' A
#
# COMPACT_ATOMS: atom_id res chain seq x y z
N MET A 1 18.99 9.74 11.90
CA MET A 1 17.90 9.02 12.59
C MET A 1 17.74 7.64 11.93
N VAL A 2 17.53 6.56 12.69
CA VAL A 2 17.46 5.17 12.19
C VAL A 2 16.37 5.00 11.13
N LEU A 3 15.22 5.65 11.31
CA LEU A 3 14.08 5.60 10.39
C LEU A 3 14.47 5.97 8.95
N ASN A 4 15.21 7.06 8.75
CA ASN A 4 15.63 7.51 7.41
C ASN A 4 16.56 6.51 6.70
N ARG A 5 17.34 5.73 7.47
CA ARG A 5 18.23 4.69 6.90
C ARG A 5 17.43 3.46 6.48
N LEU A 6 16.46 3.05 7.29
CA LEU A 6 15.56 1.94 6.98
C LEU A 6 14.65 2.28 5.80
N GLU A 7 14.12 3.50 5.74
CA GLU A 7 13.29 3.98 4.63
C GLU A 7 14.05 3.89 3.31
N ALA A 8 15.28 4.42 3.24
CA ALA A 8 16.10 4.33 2.03
C ALA A 8 16.43 2.87 1.64
N TYR A 9 16.65 2.00 2.63
CA TYR A 9 16.87 0.58 2.39
C TYR A 9 15.62 -0.09 1.81
N PHE A 10 14.45 0.08 2.42
CA PHE A 10 13.20 -0.53 1.96
C PHE A 10 12.80 -0.08 0.54
N GLU A 11 12.99 1.20 0.23
CA GLU A 11 12.76 1.72 -1.13
C GLU A 11 13.75 1.15 -2.15
N SER A 12 14.99 0.84 -1.74
CA SER A 12 16.02 0.30 -2.64
C SER A 12 15.90 -1.20 -2.92
N THR A 13 15.20 -1.95 -2.06
CA THR A 13 15.08 -3.41 -2.14
C THR A 13 13.73 -3.89 -2.65
N ASP A 14 12.92 -3.00 -3.23
CA ASP A 14 11.53 -3.29 -3.63
C ASP A 14 10.71 -3.96 -2.50
N PHE A 15 10.97 -3.55 -1.26
CA PHE A 15 10.34 -4.16 -0.08
C PHE A 15 8.82 -3.90 -0.06
N PHE A 16 8.41 -2.71 -0.49
CA PHE A 16 7.00 -2.34 -0.58
C PHE A 16 6.41 -2.80 -1.92
N PRO A 17 5.21 -3.41 -1.94
CA PRO A 17 4.49 -3.69 -3.17
C PRO A 17 4.26 -2.41 -3.99
N SER A 18 4.30 -2.53 -5.32
CA SER A 18 4.09 -1.41 -6.25
C SER A 18 2.74 -0.71 -6.09
N GLN A 19 1.72 -1.44 -5.61
CA GLN A 19 0.36 -0.94 -5.37
C GLN A 19 0.14 -0.41 -3.95
N GLN A 20 1.15 -0.43 -3.08
CA GLN A 20 1.00 0.06 -1.71
C GLN A 20 0.87 1.59 -1.71
N ILE A 21 -0.28 2.06 -1.23
CA ILE A 21 -0.53 3.47 -0.97
C ILE A 21 -0.44 3.74 0.54
N GLY A 22 0.32 4.78 0.90
CA GLY A 22 0.52 5.21 2.29
C GLY A 22 1.79 4.69 2.95
N ILE A 23 2.29 5.45 3.93
CA ILE A 23 3.54 5.19 4.69
C ILE A 23 4.74 4.94 3.76
N ARG A 24 4.73 5.59 2.59
CA ARG A 24 5.77 5.48 1.57
C ARG A 24 6.18 6.86 1.09
N LYS A 25 7.46 7.06 0.80
CA LYS A 25 7.97 8.37 0.42
C LYS A 25 7.53 8.72 -1.00
N GLY A 26 6.99 9.92 -1.17
CA GLY A 26 6.60 10.42 -2.50
C GLY A 26 5.33 9.79 -3.07
N VAL A 27 4.63 8.95 -2.31
CA VAL A 27 3.31 8.40 -2.66
C VAL A 27 2.24 9.12 -1.87
N SER A 28 1.23 9.62 -2.58
CA SER A 28 0.11 10.36 -2.05
C SER A 28 -1.19 9.54 -2.11
N THR A 29 -2.18 9.92 -1.30
CA THR A 29 -3.52 9.34 -1.41
C THR A 29 -4.17 9.60 -2.77
N GLN A 30 -3.73 10.62 -3.52
CA GLN A 30 -4.25 10.89 -4.86
C GLN A 30 -3.82 9.81 -5.86
N ASP A 31 -2.68 9.17 -5.63
CA ASP A 31 -2.15 8.11 -6.50
C ASP A 31 -3.08 6.89 -6.54
N LEU A 32 -3.88 6.70 -5.48
CA LEU A 32 -4.92 5.68 -5.44
C LEU A 32 -5.94 5.83 -6.56
N PHE A 33 -6.31 7.06 -6.93
CA PHE A 33 -7.29 7.29 -8.00
C PHE A 33 -6.75 6.89 -9.37
N PHE A 34 -5.45 7.08 -9.61
CA PHE A 34 -4.82 6.64 -10.86
C PHE A 34 -4.72 5.12 -10.95
N LEU A 35 -4.40 4.44 -9.84
CA LEU A 35 -4.41 2.97 -9.78
C LEU A 35 -5.80 2.41 -10.07
N LEU A 36 -6.81 2.95 -9.38
CA LEU A 36 -8.18 2.52 -9.55
C LEU A 36 -8.69 2.78 -10.98
N ALA A 37 -8.43 3.96 -11.54
CA ALA A 37 -8.90 4.32 -12.88
C ALA A 37 -8.42 3.36 -13.98
N HIS A 38 -7.21 2.79 -13.85
CA HIS A 38 -6.68 1.81 -14.79
C HIS A 38 -7.47 0.48 -14.75
N ASP A 39 -8.04 0.13 -13.61
CA ASP A 39 -8.75 -1.15 -13.43
C ASP A 39 -10.26 -1.06 -13.73
N PHE A 40 -10.79 0.15 -13.97
CA PHE A 40 -12.22 0.42 -14.23
C PHE A 40 -12.58 0.50 -15.73
N ASP A 41 -11.97 -0.33 -16.57
CA ASP A 41 -12.56 -0.58 -17.88
C ASP A 41 -13.93 -1.26 -17.70
N PRO A 42 -14.98 -0.83 -18.42
CA PRO A 42 -16.31 -1.41 -18.27
C PRO A 42 -16.25 -2.92 -18.58
N PRO A 43 -16.71 -3.79 -17.66
CA PRO A 43 -16.71 -5.22 -17.92
C PRO A 43 -17.68 -5.54 -19.07
N PRO A 44 -17.49 -6.67 -19.77
CA PRO A 44 -18.50 -7.19 -20.68
C PRO A 44 -19.85 -7.34 -19.98
N PRO A 45 -20.99 -7.27 -20.70
CA PRO A 45 -22.34 -7.31 -20.09
C PRO A 45 -22.65 -8.56 -19.26
N SER A 46 -21.87 -9.63 -19.41
CA SER A 46 -22.00 -10.88 -18.66
C SER A 46 -21.27 -10.88 -17.31
N GLN A 47 -20.53 -9.81 -16.98
CA GLN A 47 -19.71 -9.71 -15.79
C GLN A 47 -20.13 -8.54 -14.90
N ILE A 48 -19.98 -8.72 -13.59
CA ILE A 48 -20.20 -7.68 -12.59
C ILE A 48 -18.82 -7.29 -12.03
N GLN A 49 -18.51 -5.99 -12.07
CA GLN A 49 -17.34 -5.43 -11.42
C GLN A 49 -17.74 -4.91 -10.03
N ALA A 50 -16.96 -5.27 -9.01
CA ALA A 50 -17.20 -4.86 -7.63
C ALA A 50 -15.88 -4.55 -6.92
N ILE A 51 -15.93 -3.58 -5.99
CA ILE A 51 -14.80 -3.27 -5.11
C ILE A 51 -15.01 -3.98 -3.79
N VAL A 52 -14.03 -4.79 -3.39
CA VAL A 52 -13.99 -5.39 -2.05
C VAL A 52 -13.10 -4.53 -1.16
N THR A 53 -13.67 -4.02 -0.07
CA THR A 53 -12.94 -3.23 0.92
C THR A 53 -12.72 -4.05 2.18
N LEU A 54 -11.50 -4.01 2.72
CA LEU A 54 -11.11 -4.70 3.94
C LEU A 54 -10.47 -3.66 4.88
N ASP A 55 -10.99 -3.55 6.10
CA ASP A 55 -10.42 -2.73 7.17
C ASP A 55 -9.87 -3.66 8.26
N VAL A 56 -8.56 -3.60 8.51
CA VAL A 56 -7.90 -4.42 9.52
C VAL A 56 -7.74 -3.59 10.79
N ARG A 57 -8.55 -3.90 11.81
CA ARG A 57 -8.41 -3.29 13.14
C ARG A 57 -7.43 -4.08 13.99
N ILE A 58 -6.23 -3.54 14.15
CA ILE A 58 -5.24 -4.13 15.06
C ILE A 58 -5.51 -3.59 16.48
N ALA A 59 -5.91 -4.48 17.39
CA ALA A 59 -6.18 -4.13 18.79
C ALA A 59 -4.90 -3.88 19.62
N SER A 60 -3.75 -4.41 19.19
CA SER A 60 -2.44 -4.19 19.80
C SER A 60 -1.35 -4.61 18.82
N ILE A 61 -0.43 -3.70 18.48
CA ILE A 61 0.80 -4.07 17.79
C ILE A 61 1.86 -4.36 18.86
N THR A 62 2.12 -5.63 19.13
CA THR A 62 3.31 -6.04 19.87
C THR A 62 4.45 -6.21 18.87
N LEU A 63 5.18 -5.12 18.58
CA LEU A 63 6.43 -5.23 17.83
C LEU A 63 7.46 -5.95 18.73
N PRO A 64 8.09 -7.06 18.29
CA PRO A 64 9.29 -7.51 18.97
C PRO A 64 10.32 -6.39 18.85
N VAL A 65 10.71 -5.82 19.98
CA VAL A 65 11.81 -4.87 20.05
C VAL A 65 13.07 -5.65 19.70
N ILE A 66 13.45 -5.68 18.42
CA ILE A 66 14.78 -6.07 18.02
C ILE A 66 15.67 -4.86 18.31
N LEU A 67 16.28 -4.89 19.49
CA LEU A 67 17.36 -3.99 19.86
C LEU A 67 18.57 -4.33 18.96
N PHE A 68 18.99 -3.37 18.13
CA PHE A 68 20.32 -3.35 17.54
C PHE A 68 21.22 -2.42 18.36
#